data_AF-A0A5W5WVK0-F1
#
_entry.id   AF-A0A5W5WVK0-F1
#
_cell.length_a   1.000
_cell.length_b   1.000
_cell.length_c   1.000
_cell.angle_alpha   90.00
_cell.angle_beta   90.00
_cell.angle_gamma   90.00
#
_symmetry.space_group_name_H-M   'P 1'
#
loop_
_entity.id
_entity.type
_entity.pdbx_description
1 polymer ?
#
loop_
_entity_poly.entity_id
_entity_poly.type
_entity_poly.pdbx_seq_one_letter_code
_entity_poly.pdbx_strand_id
1 'polypeptide(L)'
;MITITKERLLTIKQWRETYGPGSNVVLPAEEAEELARIALASIEAEPVAWKWRLTSLFDGVQIGPWRVCLAPLSPGKGDGCKTEAIPLYTAPPVPVVPAALPENDDEDGHDIDYLEPSEVYALGRTSGWNACRTAMLHSAEPVSNRDELQVIGWLRSDYNSDDKRDPNAPLFMLGSNDPSETWGVKYIPLSGNSPVIPSGWVMVPKEPTQAMIKAWLSEVANFRGHAAGYKAALAAAPQREVK
;
A
#
# COMPACT_ATOMS: atom_id res chain seq x y z
N MET A 1 -12.80 3.70 6.19
CA MET A 1 -13.10 3.15 4.85
C MET A 1 -14.33 2.25 4.97
N ILE A 2 -15.38 2.48 4.18
CA ILE A 2 -16.59 1.63 4.21
C ILE A 2 -16.43 0.48 3.20
N THR A 3 -16.74 -0.75 3.60
CA THR A 3 -16.68 -1.91 2.70
C THR A 3 -18.05 -2.14 2.08
N ILE A 4 -18.15 -1.95 0.77
CA ILE A 4 -19.41 -2.22 0.06
C ILE A 4 -19.58 -3.73 -0.10
N THR A 5 -20.61 -4.28 0.53
CA THR A 5 -20.92 -5.70 0.44
C THR A 5 -21.85 -6.01 -0.73
N LYS A 6 -21.88 -7.29 -1.14
CA LYS A 6 -22.76 -7.76 -2.21
C LYS A 6 -24.23 -7.57 -1.87
N GLU A 7 -24.60 -7.76 -0.60
CA GLU A 7 -25.95 -7.58 -0.09
C GLU A 7 -26.37 -6.12 -0.26
N ARG A 8 -25.47 -5.17 0.05
CA ARG A 8 -25.71 -3.74 -0.12
C ARG A 8 -25.97 -3.36 -1.57
N LEU A 9 -25.16 -3.89 -2.50
CA LEU A 9 -25.35 -3.68 -3.95
C LEU A 9 -26.69 -4.23 -4.45
N LEU A 10 -27.11 -5.40 -3.95
CA LEU A 10 -28.40 -5.99 -4.29
C LEU A 10 -29.56 -5.13 -3.79
N THR A 11 -29.46 -4.56 -2.58
CA THR A 11 -30.45 -3.60 -2.06
C THR A 11 -30.56 -2.37 -2.95
N ILE A 12 -29.42 -1.78 -3.36
CA ILE A 12 -29.41 -0.61 -4.27
C ILE A 12 -30.06 -0.96 -5.62
N LYS A 13 -29.79 -2.15 -6.16
CA LYS A 13 -30.45 -2.64 -7.39
C LYS A 13 -31.96 -2.79 -7.20
N GLN A 14 -32.39 -3.35 -6.08
CA GLN A 14 -33.80 -3.54 -5.77
C GLN A 14 -34.55 -2.21 -5.61
N TRP A 15 -33.90 -1.16 -5.07
CA TRP A 15 -34.49 0.18 -5.03
C TRP A 15 -34.77 0.72 -6.43
N ARG A 16 -33.89 0.50 -7.40
CA ARG A 16 -34.13 0.88 -8.80
C ARG A 16 -35.34 0.17 -9.40
N GLU A 17 -35.52 -1.11 -9.07
CA GLU A 17 -36.67 -1.91 -9.53
C GLU A 17 -37.98 -1.47 -8.85
N THR A 18 -37.90 -1.05 -7.59
CA THR A 18 -39.08 -0.65 -6.78
C THR A 18 -39.55 0.77 -7.12
N TYR A 19 -38.63 1.72 -7.27
CA TYR A 19 -38.96 3.14 -7.46
C TYR A 19 -38.96 3.58 -8.94
N GLY A 20 -38.49 2.72 -9.85
CA GLY A 20 -38.50 2.97 -11.29
C GLY A 20 -37.30 3.79 -11.79
N PRO A 21 -37.06 3.80 -13.12
CA PRO A 21 -35.83 4.33 -13.73
C PRO A 21 -35.62 5.84 -13.63
N GLY A 22 -36.64 6.61 -13.20
CA GLY A 22 -36.56 8.07 -13.02
C GLY A 22 -36.49 8.53 -11.57
N SER A 23 -36.39 7.62 -10.60
CA SER A 23 -36.32 7.96 -9.18
C SER A 23 -34.88 8.15 -8.71
N ASN A 24 -34.64 9.24 -7.98
CA ASN A 24 -33.33 9.54 -7.41
C ASN A 24 -33.11 8.70 -6.14
N VAL A 25 -32.26 7.68 -6.25
CA VAL A 25 -31.74 6.94 -5.10
C VAL A 25 -30.54 7.70 -4.54
N VAL A 26 -30.70 8.30 -3.36
CA VAL A 26 -29.60 9.02 -2.68
C VAL A 26 -28.76 8.02 -1.92
N LEU A 27 -27.47 7.95 -2.26
CA LEU A 27 -26.47 7.16 -1.55
C LEU A 27 -25.66 8.08 -0.62
N PRO A 28 -25.20 7.59 0.55
CA PRO A 28 -24.20 8.29 1.35
C PRO A 28 -22.94 8.61 0.50
N ALA A 29 -22.32 9.76 0.76
CA ALA A 29 -21.16 10.22 -0.01
C ALA A 29 -20.01 9.19 -0.01
N GLU A 30 -19.76 8.56 1.15
CA GLU A 30 -18.73 7.53 1.31
C GLU A 30 -19.01 6.25 0.49
N GLU A 31 -20.29 5.82 0.42
CA GLU A 31 -20.69 4.69 -0.43
C GLU A 31 -20.53 5.06 -1.91
N ALA A 32 -20.90 6.28 -2.30
CA ALA A 32 -20.77 6.73 -3.68
C ALA A 32 -19.31 6.85 -4.13
N GLU A 33 -18.43 7.35 -3.27
CA GLU A 33 -16.99 7.45 -3.53
C GLU A 33 -16.35 6.06 -3.70
N GLU A 34 -16.68 5.11 -2.82
CA GLU A 34 -16.13 3.75 -2.92
C GLU A 34 -16.67 2.99 -4.14
N LEU A 35 -17.96 3.19 -4.51
CA LEU A 35 -18.49 2.68 -5.78
C LEU A 35 -17.76 3.28 -6.99
N ALA A 36 -17.51 4.58 -6.99
CA ALA A 36 -16.81 5.26 -8.07
C ALA A 36 -15.38 4.74 -8.20
N ARG A 37 -14.67 4.53 -7.08
CA ARG A 37 -13.32 3.96 -7.05
C ARG A 37 -13.29 2.53 -7.60
N ILE A 38 -14.21 1.67 -7.16
CA ILE A 38 -14.30 0.28 -7.65
C ILE A 38 -14.67 0.25 -9.15
N ALA A 39 -15.62 1.08 -9.57
CA ALA A 39 -16.03 1.18 -10.97
C ALA A 39 -14.87 1.66 -11.86
N LEU A 40 -14.12 2.66 -11.41
CA LEU A 40 -12.94 3.16 -12.13
C LEU A 40 -11.86 2.08 -12.25
N ALA A 41 -11.52 1.43 -11.14
CA ALA A 41 -10.57 0.32 -11.14
C ALA A 41 -11.03 -0.85 -12.04
N SER A 42 -12.34 -1.11 -12.12
CA SER A 42 -12.89 -2.14 -13.01
C SER A 42 -12.85 -1.75 -14.49
N ILE A 43 -12.87 -0.46 -14.82
CA ILE A 43 -12.76 0.05 -16.20
C ILE A 43 -11.30 0.07 -16.65
N GLU A 44 -10.37 0.38 -15.74
CA GLU A 44 -8.93 0.41 -16.00
C GLU A 44 -8.26 -0.97 -15.93
N ALA A 45 -8.98 -1.99 -15.45
CA ALA A 45 -8.45 -3.34 -15.34
C ALA A 45 -8.06 -3.91 -16.72
N GLU A 46 -6.79 -4.29 -16.87
CA GLU A 46 -6.34 -5.02 -18.05
C GLU A 46 -6.69 -6.52 -17.92
N PRO A 47 -7.19 -7.16 -18.99
CA PRO A 47 -7.49 -8.58 -18.97
C PRO A 47 -6.20 -9.40 -18.94
N VAL A 48 -6.14 -10.35 -18.01
CA VAL A 48 -4.97 -11.20 -17.79
C VAL A 48 -4.91 -12.36 -18.78
N ALA A 49 -6.06 -12.76 -19.33
CA ALA A 49 -6.13 -13.75 -20.39
C ALA A 49 -7.35 -13.50 -21.28
N TRP A 50 -7.41 -14.20 -22.40
CA TRP A 50 -8.52 -14.15 -23.34
C TRP A 50 -8.99 -15.56 -23.65
N LYS A 51 -10.30 -15.77 -23.55
CA LYS A 51 -10.96 -17.00 -23.99
C LYS A 51 -11.53 -16.78 -25.37
N TRP A 52 -11.15 -17.59 -26.35
CA TRP A 52 -11.56 -17.41 -27.74
C TRP A 52 -12.08 -18.68 -28.40
N ARG A 53 -12.91 -18.48 -29.42
CA ARG A 53 -13.36 -19.54 -30.34
C ARG A 53 -13.51 -18.98 -31.75
N LEU A 54 -13.50 -19.86 -32.73
CA LEU A 54 -13.79 -19.52 -34.12
C LEU A 54 -15.23 -19.94 -34.43
N THR A 55 -15.94 -19.07 -35.12
CA THR A 55 -17.27 -19.32 -35.63
C THR A 55 -17.21 -19.14 -37.14
N SER A 56 -17.62 -20.14 -37.91
CA SER A 56 -17.69 -20.03 -39.35
C SER A 56 -18.68 -18.93 -39.75
N LEU A 57 -18.30 -18.10 -40.72
CA LEU A 57 -19.16 -17.03 -41.24
C LEU A 57 -20.22 -17.53 -42.21
N PHE A 58 -20.06 -18.75 -42.75
CA PHE A 58 -20.92 -19.30 -43.79
C PHE A 58 -22.20 -19.93 -43.22
N ASP A 59 -22.10 -20.58 -42.07
CA ASP A 59 -23.16 -21.37 -41.43
C ASP A 59 -23.34 -21.03 -39.94
N GLY A 60 -22.52 -20.14 -39.38
CA GLY A 60 -22.57 -19.77 -37.96
C GLY A 60 -22.14 -20.90 -37.03
N VAL A 61 -21.61 -22.00 -37.56
CA VAL A 61 -21.24 -23.18 -36.78
C VAL A 61 -19.92 -22.91 -36.05
N GLN A 62 -19.88 -23.31 -34.78
CA GLN A 62 -18.70 -23.16 -33.93
C GLN A 62 -17.61 -24.14 -34.39
N ILE A 63 -16.45 -23.60 -34.73
CA ILE A 63 -15.28 -24.37 -35.16
C ILE A 63 -14.45 -24.69 -33.90
N GLY A 64 -14.88 -25.72 -33.20
CA GLY A 64 -14.15 -26.33 -32.08
C GLY A 64 -14.43 -25.73 -30.70
N PRO A 65 -13.79 -26.29 -29.65
CA PRO A 65 -13.99 -25.88 -28.28
C PRO A 65 -13.30 -24.54 -27.97
N TRP A 66 -13.71 -23.91 -26.87
CA TRP A 66 -13.06 -22.71 -26.37
C TRP A 66 -11.57 -22.95 -26.07
N ARG A 67 -10.73 -22.01 -26.51
CA ARG A 67 -9.31 -21.96 -26.20
C ARG A 67 -8.97 -20.74 -25.36
N VAL A 68 -7.87 -20.81 -24.62
CA VAL A 68 -7.37 -19.72 -23.78
C VAL A 68 -6.01 -19.27 -24.30
N CYS A 69 -5.76 -17.97 -24.32
CA CYS A 69 -4.44 -17.41 -24.59
C CYS A 69 -4.15 -16.23 -23.68
N LEU A 70 -2.87 -15.97 -23.46
CA LEU A 70 -2.39 -14.84 -22.66
C LEU A 70 -2.18 -13.59 -23.51
N ALA A 71 -2.03 -13.75 -24.84
CA ALA A 71 -1.88 -12.62 -25.74
C ALA A 71 -3.22 -11.88 -25.93
N PRO A 72 -3.20 -10.55 -26.06
CA PRO A 72 -4.40 -9.78 -26.35
C PRO A 72 -4.98 -10.20 -27.70
N LEU A 73 -6.22 -10.68 -27.68
CA LEU A 73 -6.97 -11.05 -28.88
C LEU A 73 -8.01 -9.98 -29.19
N SER A 74 -7.85 -9.35 -30.35
CA SER A 74 -8.92 -8.52 -30.92
C SER A 74 -9.95 -9.43 -31.61
N PRO A 75 -11.25 -9.31 -31.32
CA PRO A 75 -12.27 -9.98 -32.12
C PRO A 75 -12.19 -9.47 -33.56
N GLY A 76 -11.79 -10.36 -34.46
CA GLY A 76 -11.55 -10.05 -35.86
C GLY A 76 -12.45 -10.87 -36.79
N LYS A 77 -12.71 -10.31 -37.98
CA LYS A 77 -13.34 -11.03 -39.08
C LYS A 77 -12.21 -11.45 -40.04
N GLY A 78 -11.82 -12.72 -39.97
CA GLY A 78 -10.91 -13.32 -40.93
C GLY A 78 -11.66 -13.78 -42.19
N ASP A 79 -10.91 -14.28 -43.17
CA ASP A 79 -11.49 -14.84 -44.38
C ASP A 79 -12.24 -16.16 -44.02
N GLY A 80 -13.57 -16.10 -44.00
CA GLY A 80 -14.46 -17.23 -43.70
C GLY A 80 -14.75 -17.55 -42.23
N CYS A 81 -14.05 -16.95 -41.25
CA CYS A 81 -14.28 -17.19 -39.82
C CYS A 81 -14.35 -15.89 -39.00
N LYS A 82 -15.24 -15.86 -38.01
CA LYS A 82 -15.32 -14.84 -36.96
C LYS A 82 -14.61 -15.34 -35.70
N THR A 83 -13.70 -14.55 -35.15
CA THR A 83 -13.11 -14.82 -33.84
C THR A 83 -13.97 -14.19 -32.76
N GLU A 84 -14.54 -15.01 -31.89
CA GLU A 84 -15.19 -14.56 -30.66
C GLU A 84 -14.17 -14.62 -29.53
N ALA A 85 -13.91 -13.49 -28.87
CA ALA A 85 -12.99 -13.38 -27.76
C ALA A 85 -13.69 -12.76 -26.55
N ILE A 86 -13.50 -13.36 -25.37
CA ILE A 86 -14.01 -12.91 -24.09
C ILE A 86 -12.79 -12.61 -23.19
N PRO A 87 -12.62 -11.37 -22.71
CA PRO A 87 -11.57 -11.04 -21.78
C PRO A 87 -11.79 -11.73 -20.43
N LEU A 88 -10.73 -12.25 -19.85
CA LEU A 88 -10.69 -12.86 -18.53
C LEU A 88 -9.89 -11.93 -17.60
N TYR A 89 -10.60 -11.33 -16.65
CA TYR A 89 -10.00 -10.45 -15.65
C TYR A 89 -9.68 -11.26 -14.40
N THR A 90 -8.55 -10.98 -13.77
CA THR A 90 -8.34 -11.40 -12.38
C THR A 90 -9.18 -10.51 -11.49
N ALA A 91 -9.80 -11.09 -10.46
CA ALA A 91 -10.39 -10.26 -9.42
C ALA A 91 -9.31 -9.29 -8.90
N PRO A 92 -9.63 -8.01 -8.65
CA PRO A 92 -8.74 -7.13 -7.89
C PRO A 92 -8.31 -7.91 -6.64
N PRO A 93 -7.03 -7.90 -6.26
CA PRO A 93 -6.63 -8.56 -5.02
C PRO A 93 -7.45 -7.91 -3.91
N VAL A 94 -8.46 -8.62 -3.43
CA VAL A 94 -9.13 -8.30 -2.17
C VAL A 94 -7.99 -8.15 -1.18
N PRO A 95 -7.90 -7.07 -0.39
CA PRO A 95 -6.90 -6.99 0.66
C PRO A 95 -7.06 -8.24 1.52
N VAL A 96 -6.18 -9.22 1.31
CA VAL A 96 -6.26 -10.54 1.93
C VAL A 96 -5.74 -10.36 3.34
N VAL A 97 -6.49 -9.60 4.14
CA VAL A 97 -6.25 -9.52 5.56
C VAL A 97 -7.01 -10.68 6.17
N PRO A 98 -6.32 -11.71 6.68
CA PRO A 98 -6.97 -12.88 7.24
C PRO A 98 -7.90 -12.52 8.42
N ALA A 99 -8.84 -13.41 8.75
CA ALA A 99 -9.73 -13.21 9.90
C ALA A 99 -8.93 -13.13 11.22
N ALA A 100 -9.39 -12.29 12.16
CA ALA A 100 -8.80 -12.22 13.49
C ALA A 100 -8.97 -13.56 14.20
N LEU A 101 -7.96 -13.99 14.94
CA LEU A 101 -8.10 -15.11 15.86
C LEU A 101 -8.84 -14.60 17.11
N PRO A 102 -9.74 -15.41 17.71
CA PRO A 102 -10.41 -15.03 18.95
C PRO A 102 -9.34 -14.73 20.00
N GLU A 103 -9.43 -13.55 20.62
CA GLU A 103 -8.58 -13.21 21.75
C GLU A 103 -8.95 -14.15 22.89
N ASN A 104 -7.97 -14.93 23.34
CA ASN A 104 -8.13 -15.64 24.59
C ASN A 104 -7.87 -14.58 25.66
N ASP A 105 -8.94 -14.04 26.21
CA ASP A 105 -8.85 -13.24 27.43
C ASP A 105 -8.63 -14.26 28.54
N ASP A 106 -7.40 -14.33 29.06
CA ASP A 106 -7.15 -15.06 30.29
C ASP A 106 -7.88 -14.29 31.41
N GLU A 107 -9.15 -14.62 31.67
CA GLU A 107 -9.99 -14.00 32.71
C GLU A 107 -9.33 -14.04 34.12
N ASP A 108 -8.30 -14.87 34.31
CA ASP A 108 -7.64 -15.10 35.59
C ASP A 108 -6.39 -14.23 35.86
N GLY A 109 -5.95 -13.39 34.91
CA GLY A 109 -4.86 -12.42 35.15
C GLY A 109 -3.56 -13.06 35.66
N HIS A 110 -3.28 -14.30 35.27
CA HIS A 110 -2.07 -15.00 35.64
C HIS A 110 -0.86 -14.40 34.90
N ASP A 111 0.17 -14.01 35.67
CA ASP A 111 1.45 -13.58 35.08
C ASP A 111 1.97 -14.68 34.13
N ILE A 112 2.49 -14.25 32.97
CA ILE A 112 3.04 -15.12 31.91
C ILE A 112 4.06 -16.15 32.41
N ASP A 113 4.65 -15.91 33.58
CA ASP A 113 5.64 -16.75 34.23
C ASP A 113 5.05 -18.03 34.87
N TYR A 114 3.72 -18.11 35.03
CA TYR A 114 3.01 -19.25 35.64
C TYR A 114 2.15 -20.07 34.67
N LEU A 115 2.06 -19.66 33.41
CA LEU A 115 1.33 -20.38 32.36
C LEU A 115 2.16 -21.54 31.82
N GLU A 116 1.51 -22.65 31.44
CA GLU A 116 2.26 -23.73 30.76
C GLU A 116 2.80 -23.22 29.42
N PRO A 117 3.99 -23.68 28.96
CA PRO A 117 4.59 -23.20 27.71
C PRO A 117 3.69 -23.28 26.46
N SER A 118 2.72 -24.19 26.46
CA SER A 118 1.70 -24.35 25.42
C SER A 118 0.69 -23.20 25.37
N GLU A 119 0.34 -22.64 26.52
CA GLU A 119 -0.63 -21.56 26.71
C GLU A 119 0.01 -20.21 26.38
N VAL A 120 1.24 -19.98 26.85
CA VAL A 120 2.06 -18.81 26.46
C VAL A 120 2.26 -18.76 24.93
N TYR A 121 2.52 -19.91 24.32
CA TYR A 121 2.65 -20.02 22.87
C TYR A 121 1.33 -19.75 22.12
N ALA A 122 0.18 -20.07 22.72
CA ALA A 122 -1.13 -19.77 22.14
C ALA A 122 -1.47 -18.29 22.20
N LEU A 123 -1.23 -17.64 23.34
CA LEU A 123 -1.44 -16.20 23.53
C LEU A 123 -0.54 -15.37 22.62
N GLY A 124 0.75 -15.67 22.57
CA GLY A 124 1.70 -15.00 21.68
C GLY A 124 1.36 -15.17 20.20
N ARG A 125 0.81 -16.32 19.81
CA ARG A 125 0.35 -16.58 18.43
C ARG A 125 -0.87 -15.73 18.08
N THR A 126 -1.87 -15.66 18.95
CA THR A 126 -3.08 -14.84 18.73
C THR A 126 -2.75 -13.35 18.70
N SER A 127 -1.97 -12.88 19.68
CA SER A 127 -1.54 -11.47 19.76
C SER A 127 -0.68 -11.08 18.55
N GLY A 128 0.32 -11.89 18.20
CA GLY A 128 1.18 -11.65 17.03
C GLY A 128 0.41 -11.68 15.71
N TRP A 129 -0.56 -12.59 15.58
CA TRP A 129 -1.44 -12.66 14.42
C TRP A 129 -2.33 -11.42 14.28
N ASN A 130 -3.02 -11.03 15.36
CA ASN A 130 -3.90 -9.87 15.35
C ASN A 130 -3.11 -8.55 15.16
N ALA A 131 -1.89 -8.45 15.71
CA ALA A 131 -1.00 -7.30 15.46
C ALA A 131 -0.57 -7.20 13.98
N CYS A 132 -0.16 -8.33 13.38
CA CYS A 132 0.23 -8.37 11.96
C CYS A 132 -0.96 -8.06 11.04
N ARG A 133 -2.15 -8.58 11.38
CA ARG A 133 -3.43 -8.27 10.72
C ARG A 133 -3.75 -6.77 10.78
N THR A 134 -3.61 -6.16 11.95
CA THR A 134 -3.83 -4.72 12.16
C THR A 134 -2.84 -3.88 11.35
N ALA A 135 -1.56 -4.28 11.30
CA ALA A 135 -0.57 -3.63 10.43
C ALA A 135 -0.93 -3.74 8.94
N MET A 136 -1.40 -4.91 8.48
CA MET A 136 -1.86 -5.10 7.11
C MET A 136 -3.09 -4.23 6.77
N LEU A 137 -4.01 -4.01 7.72
CA LEU A 137 -5.13 -3.07 7.56
C LEU A 137 -4.70 -1.61 7.55
N HIS A 138 -3.79 -1.21 8.43
CA HIS A 138 -3.24 0.16 8.45
C HIS A 138 -2.43 0.48 7.19
N SER A 139 -1.79 -0.52 6.57
CA SER A 139 -1.04 -0.35 5.33
C SER A 139 -1.96 -0.24 4.09
N ALA A 140 -3.26 -0.50 4.23
CA ALA A 140 -4.24 -0.48 3.15
C ALA A 140 -5.00 0.85 3.02
N GLU A 141 -4.83 1.78 3.97
CA GLU A 141 -5.17 3.18 3.73
C GLU A 141 -4.13 3.74 2.74
N PRO A 142 -4.52 4.48 1.68
CA PRO A 142 -3.54 5.24 0.94
C PRO A 142 -2.85 6.13 1.97
N VAL A 143 -1.53 5.98 2.14
CA VAL A 143 -0.74 6.93 2.92
C VAL A 143 -1.12 8.28 2.34
N SER A 144 -1.95 9.00 3.08
CA SER A 144 -2.33 10.36 2.73
C SER A 144 -1.01 11.07 2.49
N ASN A 145 -0.84 11.67 1.31
CA ASN A 145 0.30 12.53 0.99
C ASN A 145 0.29 13.82 1.87
N ARG A 146 -0.03 13.69 3.15
CA ARG A 146 0.12 14.67 4.21
C ARG A 146 1.28 14.27 5.11
N ASP A 147 2.41 13.94 4.49
CA ASP A 147 3.65 14.46 5.01
C ASP A 147 3.74 15.90 4.48
N GLU A 148 3.14 16.85 5.20
CA GLU A 148 3.66 18.23 5.13
C GLU A 148 5.08 18.14 5.66
N LEU A 149 6.02 17.84 4.77
CA LEU A 149 7.44 17.72 5.06
C LEU A 149 7.82 18.95 5.88
N GLN A 150 8.32 18.74 7.10
CA GLN A 150 8.68 19.85 7.97
C GLN A 150 9.58 20.81 7.20
N VAL A 151 9.11 22.04 7.05
CA VAL A 151 9.89 23.09 6.41
C VAL A 151 11.04 23.41 7.37
N ILE A 152 12.23 22.93 7.01
CA ILE A 152 13.45 23.11 7.81
C ILE A 152 14.03 24.51 7.62
N GLY A 153 13.66 25.18 6.52
CA GLY A 153 14.03 26.55 6.24
C GLY A 153 13.47 27.05 4.93
N TRP A 154 13.92 28.23 4.52
CA TRP A 154 13.39 29.00 3.41
C TRP A 154 14.54 29.53 2.58
N LEU A 155 14.48 29.35 1.26
CA LEU A 155 15.46 29.87 0.31
C LEU A 155 14.83 31.00 -0.48
N ARG A 156 15.54 32.11 -0.60
CA ARG A 156 15.06 33.27 -1.37
C ARG A 156 14.88 32.90 -2.84
N SER A 157 13.72 33.19 -3.41
CA SER A 157 13.33 32.68 -4.74
C SER A 157 14.19 33.23 -5.90
N ASP A 158 14.82 34.39 -5.71
CA ASP A 158 15.70 35.08 -6.65
C ASP A 158 17.18 34.78 -6.41
N TYR A 159 17.52 33.70 -5.69
CA TYR A 159 18.92 33.31 -5.40
C TYR A 159 19.82 33.18 -6.65
N ASN A 160 19.23 32.89 -7.80
CA ASN A 160 19.90 32.76 -9.11
C ASN A 160 19.78 34.02 -9.98
N SER A 161 19.17 35.10 -9.49
CA SER A 161 19.01 36.35 -10.23
C SER A 161 20.18 37.28 -9.94
N ASP A 162 20.82 37.80 -11.00
CA ASP A 162 21.84 38.86 -10.88
C ASP A 162 21.22 40.19 -10.40
N ASP A 163 19.93 40.40 -10.69
CA ASP A 163 19.13 41.47 -10.11
C ASP A 163 18.76 41.10 -8.67
N LYS A 164 19.67 41.36 -7.73
CA LYS A 164 19.40 41.28 -6.30
C LYS A 164 18.37 42.36 -5.96
N ARG A 165 17.08 42.01 -5.94
CA ARG A 165 16.11 42.82 -5.19
C ARG A 165 16.62 42.91 -3.75
N ASP A 166 16.58 44.07 -3.13
CA ASP A 166 17.00 44.33 -1.75
C ASP A 166 18.23 43.53 -1.19
N PRO A 167 19.43 44.13 -1.15
CA PRO A 167 20.64 43.48 -0.63
C PRO A 167 20.59 43.16 0.87
N ASN A 168 19.59 43.65 1.61
CA ASN A 168 19.50 43.47 3.05
C ASN A 168 18.69 42.23 3.48
N ALA A 169 17.90 41.63 2.58
CA ALA A 169 17.11 40.44 2.90
C ALA A 169 17.96 39.15 2.79
N PRO A 170 17.92 38.26 3.80
CA PRO A 170 18.79 37.09 3.89
C PRO A 170 18.49 36.07 2.81
N LEU A 171 19.54 35.50 2.21
CA LEU A 171 19.41 34.47 1.17
C LEU A 171 18.73 33.19 1.69
N PHE A 172 18.99 32.85 2.95
CA PHE A 172 18.53 31.62 3.59
C PHE A 172 18.10 31.90 5.03
N MET A 173 16.99 31.30 5.46
CA MET A 173 16.43 31.40 6.81
C MET A 173 16.03 30.03 7.33
N LEU A 174 16.41 29.69 8.56
CA LEU A 174 15.94 28.48 9.24
C LEU A 174 14.64 28.75 10.00
N GLY A 175 13.77 27.74 10.07
CA GLY A 175 12.53 27.80 10.84
C GLY A 175 11.28 27.57 9.99
N SER A 176 10.16 27.34 10.67
CA SER A 176 8.91 26.90 10.04
C SER A 176 8.03 28.03 9.49
N ASN A 177 8.29 29.28 9.89
CA ASN A 177 7.47 30.43 9.51
C ASN A 177 7.96 31.04 8.19
N ASP A 178 7.05 31.33 7.27
CA ASP A 178 7.36 31.98 5.99
C ASP A 178 7.86 33.43 6.23
N PRO A 179 9.14 33.74 5.91
CA PRO A 179 9.70 35.08 6.11
C PRO A 179 9.30 36.07 5.00
N SER A 180 8.49 35.66 4.02
CA SER A 180 8.17 36.47 2.84
C SER A 180 7.48 37.79 3.19
N GLU A 181 6.57 37.79 4.16
CA GLU A 181 5.91 39.02 4.63
C GLU A 181 6.86 39.94 5.41
N THR A 182 7.83 39.37 6.13
CA THR A 182 8.77 40.12 6.97
C THR A 182 9.76 40.92 6.13
N TRP A 183 10.21 40.33 5.02
CA TRP A 183 11.24 40.93 4.16
C TRP A 183 10.70 41.47 2.83
N GLY A 184 9.40 41.29 2.55
CA GLY A 184 8.79 41.72 1.28
C GLY A 184 9.35 41.03 0.04
N VAL A 185 10.02 39.89 0.20
CA VAL A 185 10.63 39.10 -0.88
C VAL A 185 10.13 37.67 -0.81
N LYS A 186 9.93 37.04 -1.98
CA LYS A 186 9.37 35.69 -2.05
C LYS A 186 10.40 34.64 -1.65
N TYR A 187 10.06 33.80 -0.68
CA TYR A 187 10.84 32.61 -0.33
C TYR A 187 10.18 31.31 -0.82
N ILE A 188 11.00 30.29 -1.02
CA ILE A 188 10.62 28.93 -1.39
C ILE A 188 10.88 28.02 -0.18
N PRO A 189 9.92 27.19 0.26
CA PRO A 189 10.12 26.28 1.38
C PRO A 189 11.16 25.21 1.03
N LEU A 190 12.07 24.96 1.96
CA LEU A 190 12.98 23.83 1.94
C LEU A 190 12.40 22.71 2.81
N SER A 191 11.84 21.72 2.13
CA SER A 191 11.31 20.51 2.74
C SER A 191 12.44 19.49 2.93
N GLY A 192 12.62 18.99 4.15
CA GLY A 192 13.54 17.89 4.40
C GLY A 192 12.98 16.59 3.84
N ASN A 193 13.52 16.09 2.72
CA ASN A 193 13.10 14.83 2.08
C ASN A 193 13.51 13.55 2.85
N SER A 194 13.84 13.66 4.13
CA SER A 194 14.35 12.52 4.90
C SER A 194 13.54 12.37 6.18
N PRO A 195 12.86 11.23 6.39
CA PRO A 195 12.19 10.98 7.65
C PRO A 195 13.23 11.09 8.77
N VAL A 196 12.92 11.92 9.77
CA VAL A 196 13.73 12.04 10.97
C VAL A 196 13.82 10.65 11.59
N ILE A 197 15.02 10.06 11.60
CA ILE A 197 15.25 8.75 12.22
C ILE A 197 14.93 8.92 13.72
N PRO A 198 13.93 8.19 14.27
CA PRO A 198 13.57 8.36 15.66
C PRO A 198 14.76 7.99 16.57
N SER A 199 14.89 8.68 17.70
CA SER A 199 15.96 8.40 18.67
C SER A 199 15.97 6.92 19.05
N GLY A 200 17.11 6.24 18.84
CA GLY A 200 17.28 4.80 19.11
C GLY A 200 17.25 3.89 17.88
N TRP A 201 16.94 4.41 16.69
CA TRP A 201 16.97 3.64 15.44
C TRP A 201 18.35 3.74 14.77
N VAL A 202 18.89 2.59 14.33
CA VAL A 202 20.20 2.51 13.66
C VAL A 202 19.99 2.17 12.19
N MET A 203 20.61 2.94 11.30
CA MET A 203 20.59 2.67 9.87
C MET A 203 21.38 1.40 9.56
N VAL A 204 20.72 0.44 8.92
CA VAL A 204 21.35 -0.80 8.45
C VAL A 204 21.27 -0.88 6.92
N PRO A 205 22.27 -1.50 6.27
CA PRO A 205 22.22 -1.74 4.83
C PRO A 205 20.99 -2.58 4.44
N LYS A 206 20.43 -2.30 3.25
CA LYS A 206 19.31 -3.09 2.69
C LYS A 206 19.67 -4.57 2.51
N GLU A 207 20.92 -4.84 2.17
CA GLU A 207 21.46 -6.20 2.05
C GLU A 207 22.49 -6.44 3.16
N PRO A 208 22.36 -7.52 3.96
CA PRO A 208 23.27 -7.78 5.07
C PRO A 208 24.69 -8.03 4.55
N THR A 209 25.66 -7.32 5.13
CA THR A 209 27.06 -7.50 4.73
C THR A 209 27.60 -8.85 5.21
N GLN A 210 28.67 -9.34 4.58
CA GLN A 210 29.31 -10.59 4.97
C GLN A 210 29.74 -10.61 6.45
N ALA A 211 30.10 -9.46 7.01
CA ALA A 211 30.43 -9.32 8.43
C ALA A 211 29.22 -9.52 9.34
N MET A 212 28.07 -8.95 8.96
CA MET A 212 26.80 -9.12 9.68
C MET A 212 26.33 -10.59 9.65
N ILE A 213 26.43 -11.23 8.48
CA ILE A 213 26.05 -12.65 8.30
C ILE A 213 26.97 -13.55 9.15
N LYS A 214 28.28 -13.31 9.11
CA LYS A 214 29.24 -14.10 9.91
C LYS A 214 29.02 -13.94 11.41
N ALA A 215 28.74 -12.72 11.88
CA ALA A 215 28.44 -12.44 13.28
C ALA A 215 27.16 -13.15 13.74
N TRP A 216 26.10 -13.12 12.92
CA TRP A 216 24.85 -13.83 13.18
C TRP A 216 25.08 -15.35 13.27
N LEU A 217 25.74 -15.94 12.27
CA LEU A 217 26.01 -17.38 12.21
C LEU A 217 26.88 -17.86 13.37
N SER A 218 27.85 -17.05 13.82
CA SER A 218 28.71 -17.36 14.95
C SER A 218 27.92 -17.50 16.26
N GLU A 219 26.98 -16.60 16.52
CA GLU A 219 26.16 -16.64 17.75
C GLU A 219 25.11 -17.74 17.73
N VAL A 220 24.53 -18.01 16.55
CA VAL A 220 23.60 -19.13 16.35
C VAL A 220 24.32 -20.47 16.51
N ALA A 221 25.56 -20.60 16.00
CA ALA A 221 26.39 -21.78 16.18
C ALA A 221 26.79 -22.01 17.66
N ASN A 222 26.85 -20.94 18.45
CA ASN A 222 27.11 -21.00 19.90
C ASN A 222 25.83 -21.28 20.74
N PHE A 223 24.73 -21.68 20.11
CA PHE A 223 23.43 -21.98 20.77
C PHE A 223 22.86 -20.83 21.62
N ARG A 224 23.29 -19.57 21.38
CA ARG A 224 22.78 -18.38 22.10
C ARG A 224 21.43 -17.88 21.57
N GLY A 225 20.90 -18.52 20.53
CA GLY A 225 19.60 -18.23 19.95
C GLY A 225 19.61 -17.06 18.95
N HIS A 226 18.55 -16.98 18.15
CA HIS A 226 18.44 -16.00 17.06
C HIS A 226 18.47 -14.54 17.54
N ALA A 227 17.96 -14.25 18.75
CA ALA A 227 17.99 -12.90 19.32
C ALA A 227 19.42 -12.39 19.57
N ALA A 228 20.32 -13.27 20.06
CA ALA A 228 21.73 -12.93 20.23
C ALA A 228 22.41 -12.75 18.87
N GLY A 229 22.09 -13.60 17.90
CA GLY A 229 22.55 -13.45 16.52
C GLY A 229 22.15 -12.11 15.90
N TYR A 230 20.90 -11.68 16.05
CA TYR A 230 20.45 -10.39 15.51
C TYR A 230 21.17 -9.21 16.16
N LYS A 231 21.39 -9.24 17.49
CA LYS A 231 22.19 -8.21 18.17
C LYS A 231 23.63 -8.15 17.65
N ALA A 232 24.26 -9.30 17.41
CA ALA A 232 25.61 -9.37 16.87
C ALA A 232 25.68 -8.88 15.40
N ALA A 233 24.66 -9.19 14.60
CA ALA A 233 24.55 -8.69 13.23
C ALA A 233 24.40 -7.16 13.19
N LEU A 234 23.58 -6.59 14.07
CA LEU A 234 23.40 -5.13 14.18
C LEU A 234 24.67 -4.43 14.67
N ALA A 235 25.41 -5.03 15.61
CA ALA A 235 26.70 -4.51 16.06
C ALA A 235 27.78 -4.55 14.98
N ALA A 236 27.71 -5.53 14.07
CA ALA A 236 28.60 -5.67 12.92
C ALA A 236 28.14 -4.86 11.69
N ALA A 237 27.03 -4.13 11.78
CA ALA A 237 26.55 -3.29 10.69
C ALA A 237 27.51 -2.12 10.46
N PRO A 238 27.86 -1.80 9.20
CA PRO A 238 28.75 -0.69 8.90
C PRO A 238 28.09 0.62 9.34
N GLN A 239 28.70 1.29 10.31
CA GLN A 239 28.28 2.62 10.73
C GLN A 239 28.68 3.62 9.64
N ARG A 240 27.74 4.46 9.23
CA ARG A 240 28.00 5.51 8.25
C ARG A 240 28.97 6.50 8.90
N GLU A 241 30.22 6.53 8.46
CA GLU A 241 31.15 7.58 8.88
C GLU A 241 30.58 8.92 8.43
N VAL A 242 30.17 9.74 9.41
CA VAL A 242 29.79 11.12 9.17
C VAL A 242 31.10 11.87 8.90
N LYS A 243 31.35 12.17 7.62
CA LYS A 243 32.40 13.09 7.20
C LYS A 243 31.86 14.51 7.12
#